data_AF-A0A8S4B9Q7-F1
#
_entry.id   AF-A0A8S4B9Q7-F1
#
_cell.length_a   1.000
_cell.length_b   1.000
_cell.length_c   1.000
_cell.angle_alpha   90.00
_cell.angle_beta   90.00
_cell.angle_gamma   90.00
#
_symmetry.space_group_name_H-M   'P 1'
#
loop_
_entity.id
_entity.type
_entity.pdbx_description
1 polymer ?
#
loop_
_entity_poly.entity_id
_entity_poly.type
_entity_poly.pdbx_seq_one_letter_code
_entity_poly.pdbx_strand_id
1 'polypeptide(L)'
;MARSSKSVARTLEDLTLDSGYGGAADSFRSSSASLCCSEAHGGNHWHLTDSMHSRHNSLDTVNTVLVEDAEILECTGQCAKLPELEDVPWSLGEVACALNKDEEMSLPTPPPDVLLRLSVLISRVLVRVAKESQRLSLRYAKCTKYEIQSAMKIISSWSVSVSCTGAALSALSLYNMSTEGDKFSRGKSARCGLIFNVGKFFRWMVDSRVAARIHEHAAIYLAACMESLFREVYARVLRSALLERDNGIPKFTVETLEQAVNGDAEVWGSLQPWQHLICGKNASGDRMIV
;
A
#
# COMPACT_ATOMS: atom_id res chain seq x y z
N MET A 1 43.91 -12.89 -61.44
CA MET A 1 42.80 -13.85 -61.54
C MET A 1 42.58 -14.49 -60.16
N ALA A 2 41.30 -14.63 -59.76
CA ALA A 2 40.70 -15.37 -58.61
C ALA A 2 41.19 -15.02 -57.18
N ARG A 3 40.46 -14.27 -56.32
CA ARG A 3 39.23 -14.56 -55.52
C ARG A 3 39.28 -15.81 -54.64
N SER A 4 39.21 -15.62 -53.32
CA SER A 4 38.15 -16.21 -52.47
C SER A 4 38.11 -15.57 -51.08
N SER A 5 36.95 -15.02 -50.72
CA SER A 5 36.55 -14.52 -49.41
C SER A 5 35.66 -15.55 -48.72
N LYS A 6 35.65 -15.62 -47.38
CA LYS A 6 34.52 -16.17 -46.61
C LYS A 6 34.45 -15.58 -45.21
N SER A 7 33.36 -14.85 -44.97
CA SER A 7 32.81 -14.51 -43.67
C SER A 7 32.14 -15.73 -43.05
N VAL A 8 32.14 -15.83 -41.72
CA VAL A 8 31.25 -16.74 -40.99
C VAL A 8 30.42 -15.91 -40.03
N ALA A 9 29.13 -15.89 -40.34
CA ALA A 9 28.05 -15.26 -39.60
C ALA A 9 27.81 -15.98 -38.27
N ARG A 10 27.48 -15.22 -37.23
CA ARG A 10 26.84 -15.73 -36.02
C ARG A 10 25.35 -15.90 -36.31
N THR A 11 24.81 -17.10 -36.16
CA THR A 11 23.38 -17.40 -36.29
C THR A 11 22.69 -17.35 -34.92
N LEU A 12 21.48 -16.81 -34.96
CA LEU A 12 20.60 -16.39 -33.86
C LEU A 12 19.50 -17.44 -33.64
N GLU A 13 19.85 -18.72 -33.49
CA GLU A 13 18.85 -19.80 -33.50
C GLU A 13 19.22 -20.92 -32.52
N ASP A 14 19.39 -20.58 -31.25
CA ASP A 14 19.27 -21.60 -30.19
C ASP A 14 18.53 -21.02 -28.97
N LEU A 15 17.28 -20.65 -29.23
CA LEU A 15 16.20 -20.55 -28.27
C LEU A 15 15.24 -21.71 -28.57
N THR A 16 15.10 -22.68 -27.67
CA THR A 16 13.85 -23.33 -27.21
C THR A 16 14.22 -24.55 -26.35
N LEU A 17 13.99 -24.52 -25.03
CA LEU A 17 12.78 -24.90 -24.27
C LEU A 17 12.55 -26.42 -24.09
N ASP A 18 12.58 -26.82 -22.81
CA ASP A 18 11.80 -27.87 -22.10
C ASP A 18 11.93 -29.32 -22.61
N SER A 19 12.19 -30.37 -21.82
CA SER A 19 11.33 -30.90 -20.74
C SER A 19 12.02 -32.16 -20.16
N GLY A 20 11.84 -32.48 -18.88
CA GLY A 20 12.26 -33.82 -18.41
C GLY A 20 12.33 -34.06 -16.89
N TYR A 21 11.16 -34.06 -16.28
CA TYR A 21 10.79 -34.72 -15.02
C TYR A 21 11.56 -36.01 -14.65
N GLY A 22 11.96 -36.20 -13.38
CA GLY A 22 12.19 -37.54 -12.81
C GLY A 22 13.19 -37.67 -11.64
N GLY A 23 12.67 -37.67 -10.41
CA GLY A 23 13.08 -38.64 -9.37
C GLY A 23 14.21 -38.28 -8.40
N ALA A 24 13.86 -37.92 -7.17
CA ALA A 24 14.11 -38.75 -5.98
C ALA A 24 13.64 -38.02 -4.71
N ALA A 25 12.87 -38.75 -3.91
CA ALA A 25 12.31 -38.32 -2.63
C ALA A 25 13.38 -38.05 -1.57
N ASP A 26 13.13 -37.11 -0.66
CA ASP A 26 12.82 -37.45 0.73
C ASP A 26 12.70 -36.23 1.65
N SER A 27 11.78 -36.38 2.61
CA SER A 27 11.69 -35.69 3.91
C SER A 27 11.13 -34.27 3.97
N PHE A 28 9.84 -34.22 4.31
CA PHE A 28 9.23 -33.10 5.00
C PHE A 28 9.85 -32.95 6.40
N ARG A 29 10.58 -31.87 6.62
CA ARG A 29 10.74 -31.26 7.96
C ARG A 29 10.46 -29.77 7.85
N SER A 30 9.18 -29.40 7.99
CA SER A 30 8.78 -28.02 8.22
C SER A 30 9.48 -27.53 9.47
N SER A 31 10.45 -26.63 9.32
CA SER A 31 11.03 -25.89 10.42
C SER A 31 10.13 -24.68 10.68
N SER A 32 9.26 -24.81 11.68
CA SER A 32 8.55 -23.68 12.27
C SER A 32 9.56 -22.82 13.02
N ALA A 33 10.06 -21.77 12.38
CA ALA A 33 10.80 -20.72 13.06
C ALA A 33 9.83 -19.91 13.93
N SER A 34 9.57 -20.41 15.13
CA SER A 34 9.01 -19.63 16.25
C SER A 34 10.12 -18.71 16.77
N LEU A 35 9.93 -17.40 16.61
CA LEU A 35 10.79 -16.40 17.24
C LEU A 35 10.13 -15.95 18.54
N CYS A 36 10.39 -16.69 19.61
CA CYS A 36 10.27 -16.17 20.98
C CYS A 36 11.58 -15.46 21.30
N CYS A 37 11.55 -14.13 21.36
CA CYS A 37 12.67 -13.34 21.85
C CYS A 37 12.74 -13.46 23.38
N SER A 38 13.80 -14.05 23.92
CA SER A 38 14.24 -13.75 25.29
C SER A 38 15.33 -12.70 25.19
N GLU A 39 15.08 -11.54 25.82
CA GLU A 39 15.98 -10.41 25.88
C GLU A 39 17.14 -10.66 26.85
N ALA A 40 18.34 -10.21 26.47
CA ALA A 40 19.42 -9.94 27.42
C ALA A 40 19.73 -8.43 27.38
N HIS A 41 19.12 -7.72 28.33
CA HIS A 41 19.58 -6.52 29.04
C HIS A 41 19.85 -5.23 28.24
N GLY A 42 18.89 -4.30 28.31
CA GLY A 42 19.16 -2.88 28.10
C GLY A 42 17.95 -1.96 27.88
N GLY A 43 16.97 -1.93 28.79
CA GLY A 43 16.06 -0.78 28.95
C GLY A 43 14.58 -0.98 28.59
N ASN A 44 13.76 -1.11 29.65
CA ASN A 44 12.30 -0.92 29.72
C ASN A 44 11.44 -1.93 28.93
N HIS A 45 11.24 -3.12 29.51
CA HIS A 45 10.39 -4.20 28.95
C HIS A 45 9.10 -4.38 29.76
N TRP A 46 7.96 -4.49 29.06
CA TRP A 46 6.65 -4.79 29.65
C TRP A 46 6.53 -6.29 29.95
N HIS A 47 6.16 -6.63 31.19
CA HIS A 47 6.00 -8.01 31.65
C HIS A 47 4.73 -8.66 31.07
N LEU A 48 4.87 -9.85 30.47
CA LEU A 48 3.79 -10.81 30.29
C LEU A 48 4.13 -12.04 31.13
N THR A 49 3.53 -12.14 32.31
CA THR A 49 3.49 -13.38 33.10
C THR A 49 2.06 -13.86 33.12
N ASP A 50 1.78 -15.00 32.50
CA ASP A 50 1.02 -16.02 33.21
C ASP A 50 1.44 -17.43 32.75
N SER A 51 1.20 -18.36 33.66
CA SER A 51 2.02 -19.52 33.95
C SER A 51 1.27 -20.83 33.62
N MET A 52 2.03 -21.76 33.01
CA MET A 52 2.02 -23.23 33.14
C MET A 52 0.74 -24.06 32.81
N HIS A 53 0.93 -24.92 31.80
CA HIS A 53 0.54 -26.35 31.72
C HIS A 53 -0.91 -26.79 31.99
N SER A 54 -1.54 -27.45 31.01
CA SER A 54 -1.96 -28.86 31.13
C SER A 54 -2.85 -29.35 29.97
N ARG A 55 -2.34 -30.39 29.28
CA ARG A 55 -2.99 -31.62 28.76
C ARG A 55 -4.04 -31.56 27.63
N HIS A 56 -3.79 -32.47 26.69
CA HIS A 56 -4.75 -33.17 25.82
C HIS A 56 -6.19 -33.16 26.32
N ASN A 57 -7.14 -32.86 25.41
CA ASN A 57 -8.40 -33.59 25.28
C ASN A 57 -9.02 -33.32 23.90
N SER A 58 -9.02 -34.35 23.06
CA SER A 58 -9.99 -34.52 21.99
C SER A 58 -11.39 -34.57 22.59
N LEU A 59 -12.31 -33.71 22.15
CA LEU A 59 -13.73 -33.99 22.24
C LEU A 59 -14.44 -33.48 20.97
N ASP A 60 -14.77 -34.46 20.16
CA ASP A 60 -15.92 -34.50 19.27
C ASP A 60 -17.16 -34.07 20.06
N THR A 61 -17.79 -32.96 19.67
CA THR A 61 -19.14 -32.59 20.16
C THR A 61 -19.94 -32.02 19.00
N VAL A 62 -20.78 -32.88 18.45
CA VAL A 62 -21.98 -32.51 17.71
C VAL A 62 -22.89 -31.76 18.68
N ASN A 63 -23.20 -30.49 18.41
CA ASN A 63 -24.23 -29.77 19.15
C ASN A 63 -25.36 -29.38 18.19
N THR A 64 -26.41 -30.20 18.20
CA THR A 64 -27.70 -29.92 17.58
C THR A 64 -28.61 -29.26 18.63
N VAL A 65 -28.64 -27.94 18.68
CA VAL A 65 -29.73 -27.20 19.31
C VAL A 65 -30.02 -25.96 18.46
N LEU A 66 -31.12 -26.03 17.73
CA LEU A 66 -31.82 -24.85 17.21
C LEU A 66 -32.66 -24.32 18.37
N VAL A 67 -32.35 -23.14 18.91
CA VAL A 67 -33.32 -22.14 19.40
C VAL A 67 -32.61 -20.78 19.37
N GLU A 68 -33.36 -19.80 18.87
CA GLU A 68 -33.10 -18.38 18.75
C GLU A 68 -32.37 -17.78 19.96
N ASP A 69 -31.19 -17.21 19.72
CA ASP A 69 -30.61 -16.11 20.50
C ASP A 69 -29.56 -15.42 19.61
N ALA A 70 -30.03 -14.50 18.76
CA ALA A 70 -29.20 -13.68 17.89
C ALA A 70 -28.53 -12.50 18.64
N GLU A 71 -28.21 -12.67 19.93
CA GLU A 71 -27.66 -11.62 20.80
C GLU A 71 -26.44 -12.07 21.62
N ILE A 72 -25.67 -13.05 21.13
CA ILE A 72 -24.35 -13.39 21.70
C ILE A 72 -23.28 -13.51 20.60
N LEU A 73 -23.17 -12.46 19.78
CA LEU A 73 -21.93 -12.16 19.07
C LEU A 73 -21.51 -10.70 19.26
N GLU A 74 -21.82 -10.10 20.42
CA GLU A 74 -21.04 -8.99 20.93
C GLU A 74 -19.71 -9.53 21.45
N CYS A 75 -18.83 -9.88 20.52
CA CYS A 75 -17.42 -10.00 20.82
C CYS A 75 -16.94 -8.58 21.16
N THR A 76 -16.99 -8.26 22.45
CA THR A 76 -16.41 -7.07 23.11
C THR A 76 -14.87 -7.10 23.04
N GLY A 77 -14.33 -7.34 21.84
CA GLY A 77 -12.94 -7.09 21.52
C GLY A 77 -12.85 -5.68 20.96
N GLN A 78 -12.40 -4.71 21.77
CA GLN A 78 -12.05 -3.39 21.27
C GLN A 78 -11.02 -3.56 20.14
N CYS A 79 -11.47 -3.50 18.89
CA CYS A 79 -10.59 -3.70 17.74
C CYS A 79 -9.47 -2.66 17.81
N ALA A 80 -8.21 -3.09 17.70
CA ALA A 80 -7.09 -2.17 17.76
C ALA A 80 -7.21 -1.13 16.62
N LYS A 81 -7.15 0.16 16.95
CA LYS A 81 -7.15 1.26 16.00
C LYS A 81 -5.73 1.54 15.49
N LEU A 82 -5.61 1.98 14.24
CA LEU A 82 -4.35 2.48 13.70
C LEU A 82 -3.88 3.68 14.54
N PRO A 83 -2.56 3.81 14.73
CA PRO A 83 -2.01 5.02 15.33
C PRO A 83 -2.35 6.20 14.42
N GLU A 84 -2.79 7.30 15.01
CA GLU A 84 -2.95 8.57 14.31
C GLU A 84 -1.55 9.14 14.01
N LEU A 85 -1.36 9.64 12.79
CA LEU A 85 -0.12 10.30 12.43
C LEU A 85 -0.16 11.74 12.93
N GLU A 86 0.79 12.09 13.79
CA GLU A 86 1.03 13.47 14.25
C GLU A 86 1.44 14.34 13.05
N ASP A 87 2.38 13.86 12.24
CA ASP A 87 2.86 14.53 11.04
C ASP A 87 2.68 13.68 9.78
N VAL A 88 2.15 14.31 8.72
CA VAL A 88 2.05 13.75 7.37
C VAL A 88 3.01 14.48 6.40
N PRO A 89 3.55 13.80 5.37
CA PRO A 89 4.54 14.39 4.46
C PRO A 89 3.95 15.32 3.39
N TRP A 90 2.74 15.87 3.61
CA TRP A 90 2.05 16.79 2.69
C TRP A 90 1.31 17.89 3.46
N SER A 91 1.11 19.02 2.78
CA SER A 91 0.23 20.11 3.21
C SER A 91 -1.12 20.03 2.50
N LEU A 92 -2.16 20.63 3.08
CA LEU A 92 -3.48 20.70 2.42
C LEU A 92 -3.43 21.45 1.07
N GLY A 93 -2.52 22.43 0.93
CA GLY A 93 -2.27 23.11 -0.35
C GLY A 93 -1.69 22.17 -1.41
N GLU A 94 -0.70 21.34 -1.04
CA GLU A 94 -0.15 20.31 -1.94
C GLU A 94 -1.23 19.29 -2.34
N VAL A 95 -2.12 18.90 -1.41
CA VAL A 95 -3.27 18.02 -1.71
C VAL A 95 -4.22 18.69 -2.70
N ALA A 96 -4.64 19.93 -2.46
CA ALA A 96 -5.52 20.65 -3.37
C ALA A 96 -4.92 20.79 -4.78
N CYS A 97 -3.63 21.12 -4.89
CA CYS A 97 -2.94 21.18 -6.18
C CYS A 97 -2.86 19.80 -6.86
N ALA A 98 -2.61 18.73 -6.11
CA ALA A 98 -2.56 17.37 -6.65
C ALA A 98 -3.91 16.91 -7.24
N LEU A 99 -5.03 17.30 -6.63
CA LEU A 99 -6.37 16.97 -7.12
C LEU A 99 -6.75 17.70 -8.42
N ASN A 100 -6.11 18.84 -8.72
CA ASN A 100 -6.36 19.68 -9.90
C ASN A 100 -5.30 19.53 -11.01
N LYS A 101 -4.36 18.57 -10.86
CA LYS A 101 -3.17 18.50 -11.71
C LYS A 101 -3.45 18.18 -13.18
N ASP A 102 -4.47 17.40 -13.47
CA ASP A 102 -4.80 16.94 -14.82
C ASP A 102 -5.98 17.77 -15.37
N GLU A 103 -5.76 18.59 -16.42
CA GLU A 103 -6.78 19.50 -16.97
C GLU A 103 -8.02 18.77 -17.54
N GLU A 104 -7.82 17.61 -18.17
CA GLU A 104 -8.91 16.74 -18.68
C GLU A 104 -9.75 16.12 -17.55
N MET A 105 -9.19 16.05 -16.36
CA MET A 105 -9.81 15.50 -15.16
C MET A 105 -9.91 16.59 -14.09
N SER A 106 -10.06 17.86 -14.47
CA SER A 106 -10.13 18.98 -13.53
C SER A 106 -11.37 18.85 -12.64
N LEU A 107 -11.16 18.21 -11.50
CA LEU A 107 -12.18 17.98 -10.50
C LEU A 107 -12.41 19.31 -9.76
N PRO A 108 -13.65 19.66 -9.38
CA PRO A 108 -13.89 20.85 -8.55
C PRO A 108 -12.97 20.83 -7.33
N THR A 109 -12.38 21.96 -6.95
CA THR A 109 -11.56 21.97 -5.73
C THR A 109 -12.47 21.71 -4.53
N PRO A 110 -12.18 20.68 -3.70
CA PRO A 110 -13.06 20.37 -2.59
C PRO A 110 -12.98 21.44 -1.50
N PRO A 111 -14.05 21.63 -0.70
CA PRO A 111 -14.02 22.48 0.47
C PRO A 111 -12.91 22.11 1.48
N PRO A 112 -12.42 23.05 2.31
CA PRO A 112 -11.28 22.81 3.21
C PRO A 112 -11.48 21.69 4.25
N ASP A 113 -12.68 21.57 4.79
CA ASP A 113 -13.10 20.52 5.73
C ASP A 113 -13.08 19.13 5.07
N VAL A 114 -13.51 19.06 3.82
CA VAL A 114 -13.44 17.85 3.01
C VAL A 114 -11.99 17.49 2.67
N LEU A 115 -11.17 18.46 2.25
CA LEU A 115 -9.74 18.26 2.02
C LEU A 115 -9.04 17.69 3.25
N LEU A 116 -9.33 18.26 4.42
CA LEU A 116 -8.81 17.78 5.70
C LEU A 116 -9.26 16.35 5.97
N ARG A 117 -10.55 16.04 5.78
CA ARG A 117 -11.05 14.68 6.00
C ARG A 117 -10.43 13.66 5.05
N LEU A 118 -10.28 14.00 3.78
CA LEU A 118 -9.62 13.17 2.78
C LEU A 118 -8.16 12.90 3.17
N SER A 119 -7.45 13.94 3.64
CA SER A 119 -6.08 13.81 4.18
C SER A 119 -6.00 12.81 5.34
N VAL A 120 -6.94 12.87 6.29
CA VAL A 120 -7.02 11.93 7.42
C VAL A 120 -7.32 10.51 6.96
N LEU A 121 -8.18 10.31 5.97
CA LEU A 121 -8.48 8.97 5.45
C LEU A 121 -7.24 8.36 4.77
N ILE A 122 -6.54 9.15 3.94
CA ILE A 122 -5.36 8.68 3.20
C ILE A 122 -4.13 8.51 4.10
N SER A 123 -4.02 9.27 5.20
CA SER A 123 -2.97 9.06 6.20
C SER A 123 -3.04 7.65 6.81
N ARG A 124 -4.23 7.05 6.94
CA ARG A 124 -4.40 5.65 7.38
C ARG A 124 -3.76 4.67 6.39
N VAL A 125 -3.92 4.91 5.10
CA VAL A 125 -3.27 4.11 4.05
C VAL A 125 -1.76 4.27 4.11
N LEU A 126 -1.27 5.49 4.33
CA LEU A 126 0.16 5.75 4.53
C LEU A 126 0.73 4.94 5.71
N VAL A 127 0.05 4.92 6.87
CA VAL A 127 0.45 4.10 8.02
C VAL A 127 0.52 2.61 7.66
N ARG A 128 -0.50 2.10 6.97
CA ARG A 128 -0.56 0.69 6.57
C ARG A 128 0.57 0.34 5.61
N VAL A 129 0.80 1.16 4.58
CA VAL A 129 1.89 0.98 3.61
C VAL A 129 3.25 1.05 4.31
N ALA A 130 3.44 1.96 5.26
CA ALA A 130 4.68 2.08 6.02
C ALA A 130 4.96 0.84 6.88
N LYS A 131 3.96 0.35 7.63
CA LYS A 131 4.07 -0.88 8.44
C LYS A 131 4.37 -2.11 7.58
N GLU A 132 3.73 -2.21 6.42
CA GLU A 132 3.96 -3.32 5.51
C GLU A 132 5.33 -3.22 4.83
N SER A 133 5.77 -2.01 4.49
CA SER A 133 7.12 -1.75 3.98
C SER A 133 8.19 -2.06 5.02
N GLN A 134 7.94 -1.79 6.32
CA GLN A 134 8.80 -2.21 7.43
C GLN A 134 8.95 -3.73 7.45
N ARG A 135 7.82 -4.46 7.43
CA ARG A 135 7.79 -5.93 7.41
C ARG A 135 8.58 -6.50 6.24
N LEU A 136 8.38 -5.96 5.04
CA LEU A 136 9.08 -6.40 3.83
C LEU A 136 10.58 -6.06 3.86
N SER A 137 10.96 -4.97 4.51
CA SER A 137 12.36 -4.51 4.61
C SER A 137 13.18 -5.29 5.64
N LEU A 138 12.57 -6.11 6.52
CA LEU A 138 13.26 -6.81 7.62
C LEU A 138 14.42 -7.68 7.13
N ARG A 139 14.28 -8.32 5.96
CA ARG A 139 15.29 -9.25 5.43
C ARG A 139 16.61 -8.56 5.07
N TYR A 140 16.56 -7.34 4.55
CA TYR A 140 17.72 -6.63 4.02
C TYR A 140 18.02 -5.31 4.75
N ALA A 141 17.22 -4.97 5.76
CA ALA A 141 17.26 -3.70 6.49
C ALA A 141 17.26 -2.47 5.55
N LYS A 142 16.65 -2.61 4.37
CA LYS A 142 16.63 -1.60 3.31
C LYS A 142 15.25 -1.55 2.68
N CYS A 143 14.67 -0.35 2.59
CA CYS A 143 13.45 -0.08 1.87
C CYS A 143 13.80 0.52 0.50
N THR A 144 13.40 -0.14 -0.57
CA THR A 144 13.54 0.28 -1.96
C THR A 144 12.16 0.49 -2.60
N LYS A 145 12.14 0.82 -3.90
CA LYS A 145 10.88 0.90 -4.65
C LYS A 145 10.08 -0.41 -4.61
N TYR A 146 10.75 -1.55 -4.49
CA TYR A 146 10.11 -2.86 -4.53
C TYR A 146 9.29 -3.12 -3.25
N GLU A 147 9.82 -2.76 -2.08
CA GLU A 147 9.08 -2.88 -0.82
C GLU A 147 7.83 -1.99 -0.82
N ILE A 148 7.95 -0.74 -1.30
CA ILE A 148 6.79 0.16 -1.41
C ILE A 148 5.77 -0.37 -2.43
N GLN A 149 6.22 -0.85 -3.59
CA GLN A 149 5.35 -1.41 -4.61
C GLN A 149 4.56 -2.61 -4.09
N SER A 150 5.24 -3.55 -3.44
CA SER A 150 4.60 -4.72 -2.84
C SER A 150 3.67 -4.34 -1.70
N ALA A 151 4.08 -3.42 -0.81
CA ALA A 151 3.22 -2.91 0.26
C ALA A 151 1.95 -2.26 -0.29
N MET A 152 2.05 -1.43 -1.33
CA MET A 152 0.88 -0.81 -1.96
C MET A 152 -0.10 -1.84 -2.52
N LYS A 153 0.40 -2.93 -3.14
CA LYS A 153 -0.44 -4.03 -3.65
C LYS A 153 -1.10 -4.87 -2.54
N ILE A 154 -0.45 -5.00 -1.39
CA ILE A 154 -0.99 -5.75 -0.23
C ILE A 154 -2.03 -4.93 0.54
N ILE A 155 -1.93 -3.59 0.48
CA ILE A 155 -2.75 -2.65 1.26
C ILE A 155 -3.88 -2.02 0.43
N SER A 156 -3.92 -2.18 -0.88
CA SER A 156 -4.96 -1.56 -1.71
C SER A 156 -5.59 -2.58 -2.62
N SER A 157 -6.79 -2.28 -3.11
CA SER A 157 -7.42 -3.11 -4.12
C SER A 157 -6.60 -3.16 -5.41
N TRP A 158 -6.88 -4.15 -6.26
CA TRP A 158 -6.17 -4.33 -7.52
C TRP A 158 -6.22 -3.06 -8.36
N SER A 159 -7.42 -2.50 -8.55
CA SER A 159 -7.62 -1.29 -9.36
C SER A 159 -6.80 -0.10 -8.84
N VAL A 160 -6.85 0.16 -7.53
CA VAL A 160 -6.12 1.25 -6.87
C VAL A 160 -4.61 1.03 -6.96
N SER A 161 -4.16 -0.20 -6.71
CA SER A 161 -2.74 -0.55 -6.70
C SER A 161 -2.10 -0.43 -8.09
N VAL A 162 -2.83 -0.79 -9.14
CA VAL A 162 -2.39 -0.64 -10.54
C VAL A 162 -2.27 0.83 -10.90
N SER A 163 -3.27 1.65 -10.55
CA SER A 163 -3.25 3.12 -10.75
C SER A 163 -2.03 3.75 -10.05
N CYS A 164 -1.84 3.44 -8.75
CA CYS A 164 -0.71 3.93 -7.97
C CYS A 164 0.66 3.46 -8.51
N THR A 165 0.74 2.19 -8.94
CA THR A 165 1.95 1.61 -9.55
C THR A 165 2.30 2.32 -10.86
N GLY A 166 1.30 2.57 -11.71
CA GLY A 166 1.47 3.30 -12.97
C GLY A 166 2.00 4.71 -12.74
N ALA A 167 1.39 5.46 -11.84
CA ALA A 167 1.84 6.81 -11.47
C ALA A 167 3.28 6.83 -10.95
N ALA A 168 3.64 5.88 -10.09
CA ALA A 168 4.98 5.77 -9.54
C ALA A 168 6.04 5.38 -10.57
N LEU A 169 5.71 4.49 -11.51
CA LEU A 169 6.59 4.14 -12.63
C LEU A 169 6.81 5.32 -13.57
N SER A 170 5.76 6.08 -13.89
CA SER A 170 5.86 7.31 -14.69
C SER A 170 6.76 8.35 -14.01
N ALA A 171 6.55 8.60 -12.71
CA ALA A 171 7.36 9.53 -11.94
C ALA A 171 8.84 9.12 -11.90
N LEU A 172 9.12 7.83 -11.69
CA LEU A 172 10.47 7.29 -11.68
C LEU A 172 11.14 7.34 -13.06
N SER A 173 10.38 7.14 -14.13
CA SER A 173 10.84 7.29 -15.51
C SER A 173 11.32 8.72 -15.77
N LEU A 174 10.49 9.72 -15.44
CA LEU A 174 10.86 11.14 -15.55
C LEU A 174 12.11 11.49 -14.73
N TYR A 175 12.20 10.97 -13.50
CA TYR A 175 13.35 11.18 -12.64
C TYR A 175 14.65 10.65 -13.26
N ASN A 176 14.60 9.45 -13.85
CA ASN A 176 15.76 8.79 -14.46
C ASN A 176 16.16 9.42 -15.80
N MET A 177 15.20 9.97 -16.56
CA MET A 177 15.47 10.66 -17.83
C MET A 177 15.93 12.11 -17.64
N SER A 178 15.82 12.65 -16.42
CA SER A 178 16.33 13.99 -16.11
C SER A 178 17.85 14.04 -16.25
N THR A 179 18.35 15.03 -16.99
CA THR A 179 19.77 15.17 -17.30
C THR A 179 20.59 15.64 -16.08
N GLU A 180 21.92 15.53 -16.16
CA GLU A 180 22.83 16.04 -15.11
C GLU A 180 22.58 17.53 -14.80
N GLY A 181 22.26 18.33 -15.83
CA GLY A 181 21.91 19.75 -15.68
C GLY A 181 20.60 19.99 -14.93
N ASP A 182 19.63 19.06 -15.04
CA ASP A 182 18.38 19.12 -14.28
C ASP A 182 18.58 18.81 -12.80
N LYS A 183 19.59 17.99 -12.44
CA LYS A 183 19.85 17.59 -11.04
C LYS A 183 20.18 18.79 -10.15
N PHE A 184 20.82 19.81 -10.69
CA PHE A 184 21.26 21.00 -9.97
C PHE A 184 20.33 22.20 -10.14
N SER A 185 19.51 22.22 -11.20
CA SER A 185 18.58 23.32 -11.49
C SER A 185 17.16 23.07 -10.99
N ARG A 186 16.76 21.81 -10.77
CA ARG A 186 15.38 21.43 -10.41
C ARG A 186 15.34 20.49 -9.22
N GLY A 187 14.38 20.72 -8.32
CA GLY A 187 14.13 19.85 -7.17
C GLY A 187 13.68 18.44 -7.58
N LYS A 188 13.86 17.45 -6.67
CA LYS A 188 13.52 16.04 -6.93
C LYS A 188 12.05 15.86 -7.39
N SER A 189 11.10 16.52 -6.74
CA SER A 189 9.68 16.46 -7.14
C SER A 189 9.44 16.98 -8.55
N ALA A 190 10.04 18.12 -8.91
CA ALA A 190 9.90 18.72 -10.24
C ALA A 190 10.46 17.80 -11.33
N ARG A 191 11.54 17.07 -11.04
CA ARG A 191 12.12 16.05 -11.93
C ARG A 191 11.26 14.78 -12.06
N CYS A 192 10.46 14.48 -11.03
CA CYS A 192 9.49 13.39 -11.07
C CYS A 192 8.14 13.82 -11.66
N GLY A 193 7.95 15.12 -11.96
CA GLY A 193 6.66 15.68 -12.33
C GLY A 193 5.61 15.56 -11.22
N LEU A 194 6.01 15.55 -9.94
CA LEU A 194 5.13 15.43 -8.78
C LEU A 194 4.85 16.78 -8.14
N ILE A 195 3.63 16.95 -7.62
CA ILE A 195 3.26 18.08 -6.75
C ILE A 195 3.80 17.81 -5.34
N PHE A 196 3.69 16.56 -4.87
CA PHE A 196 4.15 16.17 -3.55
C PHE A 196 5.68 16.24 -3.42
N ASN A 197 6.14 16.73 -2.27
CA ASN A 197 7.56 16.92 -2.00
C ASN A 197 8.25 15.59 -1.66
N VAL A 198 9.01 15.04 -2.60
CA VAL A 198 9.76 13.77 -2.45
C VAL A 198 10.73 13.82 -1.26
N GLY A 199 11.32 14.98 -0.97
CA GLY A 199 12.21 15.17 0.18
C GLY A 199 11.48 15.07 1.52
N LYS A 200 10.25 15.60 1.63
CA LYS A 200 9.41 15.44 2.83
C LYS A 200 9.03 13.97 3.03
N PHE A 201 8.66 13.27 1.97
CA PHE A 201 8.39 11.83 2.03
C PHE A 201 9.61 11.03 2.46
N PHE A 202 10.79 11.33 1.90
CA PHE A 202 12.03 10.67 2.32
C PHE A 202 12.33 10.91 3.81
N ARG A 203 12.24 12.17 4.26
CA ARG A 203 12.43 12.56 5.67
C ARG A 203 11.45 11.82 6.58
N TRP A 204 10.16 11.87 6.25
CA TRP A 204 9.10 11.20 7.00
C TRP A 204 9.32 9.70 7.10
N MET A 205 9.79 9.03 6.03
CA MET A 205 10.11 7.61 6.06
C MET A 205 11.26 7.29 7.03
N VAL A 206 12.28 8.18 7.11
CA VAL A 206 13.40 8.05 8.05
C VAL A 206 12.91 8.21 9.48
N ASP A 207 12.16 9.28 9.75
CA ASP A 207 11.67 9.62 11.09
C ASP A 207 10.68 8.57 11.61
N SER A 208 9.84 8.03 10.72
CA SER A 208 8.90 6.93 11.00
C SER A 208 9.57 5.55 11.06
N ARG A 209 10.90 5.48 10.87
CA ARG A 209 11.71 4.25 10.90
C ARG A 209 11.17 3.17 9.96
N VAL A 210 10.84 3.52 8.72
CA VAL A 210 10.33 2.54 7.74
C VAL A 210 11.37 1.44 7.44
N ALA A 211 12.65 1.78 7.41
CA ALA A 211 13.76 0.84 7.40
C ALA A 211 15.04 1.52 7.87
N ALA A 212 16.07 0.74 8.23
CA ALA A 212 17.38 1.29 8.60
C ALA A 212 18.04 2.06 7.44
N ARG A 213 17.79 1.64 6.19
CA ARG A 213 18.24 2.34 4.99
C ARG A 213 17.07 2.57 4.03
N ILE A 214 16.87 3.82 3.61
CA ILE A 214 15.81 4.18 2.65
C ILE A 214 16.45 4.61 1.34
N HIS A 215 16.07 3.95 0.25
CA HIS A 215 16.50 4.33 -1.08
C HIS A 215 15.67 5.52 -1.58
N GLU A 216 16.27 6.43 -2.34
CA GLU A 216 15.53 7.59 -2.87
C GLU A 216 14.36 7.19 -3.77
N HIS A 217 14.52 6.13 -4.57
CA HIS A 217 13.41 5.58 -5.36
C HIS A 217 12.24 5.11 -4.51
N ALA A 218 12.45 4.71 -3.25
CA ALA A 218 11.34 4.35 -2.36
C ALA A 218 10.50 5.58 -2.02
N ALA A 219 11.16 6.72 -1.73
CA ALA A 219 10.47 7.98 -1.46
C ALA A 219 9.75 8.53 -2.69
N ILE A 220 10.34 8.42 -3.89
CA ILE A 220 9.66 8.77 -5.16
C ILE A 220 8.41 7.91 -5.34
N TYR A 221 8.54 6.60 -5.13
CA TYR A 221 7.43 5.66 -5.29
C TYR A 221 6.30 5.97 -4.32
N LEU A 222 6.62 6.17 -3.03
CA LEU A 222 5.64 6.48 -2.01
C LEU A 222 4.93 7.82 -2.27
N ALA A 223 5.68 8.88 -2.61
CA ALA A 223 5.10 10.18 -2.93
C ALA A 223 4.15 10.11 -4.14
N ALA A 224 4.57 9.44 -5.21
CA ALA A 224 3.76 9.28 -6.41
C ALA A 224 2.50 8.43 -6.17
N CYS A 225 2.63 7.33 -5.42
CA CYS A 225 1.47 6.51 -5.07
C CYS A 225 0.47 7.29 -4.19
N MET A 226 0.94 8.06 -3.20
CA MET A 226 0.02 8.87 -2.37
C MET A 226 -0.66 9.97 -3.20
N GLU A 227 0.07 10.67 -4.07
CA GLU A 227 -0.51 11.67 -4.99
C GLU A 227 -1.57 11.03 -5.93
N SER A 228 -1.33 9.81 -6.40
CA SER A 228 -2.29 9.05 -7.20
C SER A 228 -3.50 8.60 -6.38
N LEU A 229 -3.29 8.15 -5.15
CA LEU A 229 -4.35 7.68 -4.25
C LEU A 229 -5.32 8.81 -3.88
N PHE A 230 -4.81 10.03 -3.65
CA PHE A 230 -5.66 11.21 -3.46
C PHE A 230 -6.60 11.43 -4.64
N ARG A 231 -6.08 11.41 -5.87
CA ARG A 231 -6.90 11.55 -7.10
C ARG A 231 -7.88 10.40 -7.26
N GLU A 232 -7.44 9.16 -7.04
CA GLU A 232 -8.27 7.96 -7.20
C GLU A 232 -9.47 7.96 -6.24
N VAL A 233 -9.23 8.20 -4.94
CA VAL A 233 -10.31 8.28 -3.93
C VAL A 233 -11.23 9.46 -4.24
N TYR A 234 -10.67 10.63 -4.57
CA TYR A 234 -11.48 11.81 -4.85
C TYR A 234 -12.38 11.63 -6.09
N ALA A 235 -11.84 11.06 -7.16
CA ALA A 235 -12.62 10.76 -8.37
C ALA A 235 -13.76 9.76 -8.10
N ARG A 236 -13.55 8.77 -7.23
CA ARG A 236 -14.61 7.82 -6.82
C ARG A 236 -15.72 8.52 -6.05
N VAL A 237 -15.37 9.41 -5.13
CA VAL A 237 -16.36 10.18 -4.36
C VAL A 237 -17.17 11.08 -5.27
N LEU A 238 -16.53 11.75 -6.25
CA LEU A 238 -17.26 12.57 -7.22
C LEU A 238 -18.19 11.76 -8.11
N ARG A 239 -17.76 10.57 -8.57
CA ARG A 239 -18.65 9.68 -9.32
C ARG A 239 -19.87 9.27 -8.50
N SER A 240 -19.68 8.94 -7.22
CA SER A 240 -20.79 8.63 -6.31
C SER A 240 -21.72 9.84 -6.09
N ALA A 241 -21.17 11.03 -5.85
CA ALA A 241 -21.96 12.25 -5.66
C ALA A 241 -22.72 12.72 -6.92
N LEU A 242 -22.25 12.34 -8.12
CA LEU A 242 -22.96 12.61 -9.38
C LEU A 242 -24.14 11.66 -9.62
N LEU A 243 -24.16 10.47 -9.02
CA LEU A 243 -25.26 9.51 -9.15
C LEU A 243 -26.46 9.89 -8.28
N GLU A 244 -26.24 10.55 -7.14
CA GLU A 244 -27.27 10.98 -6.16
C GLU A 244 -27.97 12.31 -6.55
N ARG A 245 -27.84 12.73 -7.80
CA ARG A 245 -28.31 14.04 -8.29
C ARG A 245 -29.79 14.01 -8.65
N ASP A 246 -30.64 14.33 -7.68
CA ASP A 246 -31.93 14.98 -7.94
C ASP A 246 -31.75 16.51 -7.84
N ASN A 247 -31.84 17.22 -8.97
CA ASN A 247 -32.12 18.67 -9.08
C ASN A 247 -31.03 19.77 -8.87
N GLY A 248 -29.73 19.52 -8.62
CA GLY A 248 -28.79 20.67 -8.46
C GLY A 248 -27.33 20.36 -8.14
N ILE A 249 -26.42 21.33 -8.37
CA ILE A 249 -24.93 21.22 -8.25
C ILE A 249 -24.54 20.33 -7.07
N PRO A 250 -23.73 19.25 -7.25
CA PRO A 250 -23.42 18.35 -6.16
C PRO A 250 -22.71 19.16 -5.08
N LYS A 251 -23.33 19.28 -3.90
CA LYS A 251 -22.68 19.88 -2.75
C LYS A 251 -21.74 18.84 -2.16
N PHE A 252 -20.44 19.08 -2.28
CA PHE A 252 -19.43 18.20 -1.73
C PHE A 252 -19.26 18.51 -0.25
N THR A 253 -19.76 17.64 0.62
CA THR A 253 -19.63 17.77 2.08
C THR A 253 -18.87 16.58 2.66
N VAL A 254 -18.46 16.69 3.93
CA VAL A 254 -17.79 15.59 4.64
C VAL A 254 -18.66 14.33 4.68
N GLU A 255 -19.98 14.49 4.83
CA GLU A 255 -20.94 13.40 4.86
C GLU A 255 -20.97 12.66 3.51
N THR A 256 -20.99 13.39 2.39
CA THR A 256 -20.96 12.77 1.05
C THR A 256 -19.64 12.02 0.79
N LEU A 257 -18.53 12.54 1.31
CA LEU A 257 -17.23 11.86 1.26
C LEU A 257 -17.26 10.55 2.06
N GLU A 258 -17.75 10.59 3.29
CA GLU A 258 -17.86 9.40 4.13
C GLU A 258 -18.81 8.36 3.54
N GLN A 259 -19.98 8.79 3.05
CA GLN A 259 -20.97 7.90 2.42
C GLN A 259 -20.39 7.22 1.18
N ALA A 260 -19.72 7.95 0.30
CA ALA A 260 -19.10 7.38 -0.89
C ALA A 260 -17.97 6.40 -0.55
N VAL A 261 -17.12 6.73 0.43
CA VAL A 261 -16.06 5.82 0.91
C VAL A 261 -16.65 4.56 1.56
N ASN A 262 -17.79 4.69 2.25
CA ASN A 262 -18.50 3.56 2.86
C ASN A 262 -19.20 2.67 1.83
N GLY A 263 -19.62 3.23 0.69
CA GLY A 263 -20.21 2.47 -0.43
C GLY A 263 -19.20 1.83 -1.38
N ASP A 264 -17.94 2.27 -1.37
CA ASP A 264 -16.91 1.79 -2.31
C ASP A 264 -16.06 0.65 -1.72
N ALA A 265 -16.37 -0.57 -2.15
CA ALA A 265 -15.71 -1.81 -1.70
C ALA A 265 -14.20 -1.85 -1.97
N GLU A 266 -13.69 -1.05 -2.91
CA GLU A 266 -12.29 -1.08 -3.33
C GLU A 266 -11.40 -0.18 -2.44
N VAL A 267 -11.96 0.87 -1.81
CA VAL A 267 -11.22 1.76 -0.90
C VAL A 267 -11.64 1.64 0.56
N TRP A 268 -12.84 1.12 0.84
CA TRP A 268 -13.40 1.11 2.19
C TRP A 268 -12.42 0.55 3.23
N GLY A 269 -11.91 -0.67 3.00
CA GLY A 269 -11.09 -1.40 3.96
C GLY A 269 -9.76 -0.70 4.29
N SER A 270 -9.12 -0.06 3.31
CA SER A 270 -7.83 0.62 3.51
C SER A 270 -7.96 1.93 4.27
N LEU A 271 -9.09 2.63 4.07
CA LEU A 271 -9.40 3.90 4.71
C LEU A 271 -10.01 3.75 6.11
N GLN A 272 -10.35 2.52 6.54
CA GLN A 272 -10.87 2.29 7.89
C GLN A 272 -9.80 2.46 8.98
N PRO A 273 -10.21 2.86 10.20
CA PRO A 273 -9.28 3.06 11.31
C PRO A 273 -8.78 1.74 11.93
N TRP A 274 -9.37 0.58 11.62
CA TRP A 274 -9.09 -0.66 12.34
C TRP A 274 -7.87 -1.42 11.82
N GLN A 275 -6.93 -1.79 12.69
CA GLN A 275 -5.65 -2.39 12.29
C GLN A 275 -5.82 -3.71 11.52
N HIS A 276 -6.77 -4.55 11.92
CA HIS A 276 -7.00 -5.87 11.32
C HIS A 276 -7.46 -5.82 9.85
N LEU A 277 -7.93 -4.66 9.38
CA LEU A 277 -8.37 -4.45 8.00
C LEU A 277 -7.15 -4.26 7.07
N ILE A 278 -6.38 -5.32 6.89
CA ILE A 278 -5.31 -5.37 5.89
C ILE A 278 -5.96 -5.75 4.56
N CYS A 279 -5.82 -4.87 3.59
CA CYS A 279 -6.68 -4.78 2.41
C CYS A 279 -6.13 -5.64 1.27
N GLY A 280 -6.31 -6.94 1.38
CA GLY A 280 -6.15 -7.92 0.29
C GLY A 280 -7.46 -8.55 -0.17
N LYS A 281 -8.59 -8.11 0.40
CA LYS A 281 -9.94 -8.60 0.11
C LYS A 281 -10.86 -7.41 -0.14
N ASN A 282 -11.54 -7.43 -1.29
CA ASN A 282 -12.70 -6.58 -1.55
C ASN A 282 -13.80 -6.87 -0.51
N ALA A 283 -14.83 -6.01 -0.43
CA ALA A 283 -15.96 -6.22 0.49
C ALA A 283 -16.70 -7.57 0.28
N SER A 284 -16.45 -8.29 -0.82
CA SER A 284 -16.95 -9.65 -1.07
C SER A 284 -16.08 -10.78 -0.46
N GLY A 285 -14.94 -10.47 0.16
CA GLY A 285 -14.08 -11.45 0.83
C GLY A 285 -13.15 -12.22 -0.10
N ASP A 286 -13.12 -11.90 -1.40
CA ASP A 286 -12.26 -12.57 -2.38
C ASP A 286 -10.81 -12.13 -2.18
N ARG A 287 -9.91 -13.11 -1.98
CA ARG A 287 -8.48 -12.83 -1.95
C ARG A 287 -8.05 -12.37 -3.34
N MET A 288 -7.39 -11.22 -3.40
CA MET A 288 -6.60 -10.87 -4.58
C MET A 288 -5.51 -11.94 -4.76
N ILE A 289 -5.61 -12.68 -5.85
CA ILE A 289 -4.57 -13.64 -6.28
C ILE A 289 -3.33 -12.81 -6.60
N VAL A 290 -2.22 -13.12 -5.91
CA VAL A 290 -0.88 -12.59 -6.17
C VAL A 290 -0.23 -13.40 -7.28
#